data_AF-A0A9N9SUA1-F1
#
_entry.id   AF-A0A9N9SUA1-F1
#
_cell.length_a   1.000
_cell.length_b   1.000
_cell.length_c   1.000
_cell.angle_alpha   90.00
_cell.angle_beta   90.00
_cell.angle_gamma   90.00
#
_symmetry.space_group_name_H-M   'P 1'
#
loop_
_entity.id
_entity.type
_entity.pdbx_description
1 polymer ?
#
loop_
_entity_poly.entity_id
_entity_poly.type
_entity_poly.pdbx_seq_one_letter_code
_entity_poly.pdbx_strand_id
1 'polypeptide(L)'
;MSKFLSVLVLAAALCISGLKADDKPEHTAECIAKSGANEADVFARPRKESPEIRCFWKCIMEKDGMLDANGVLNPDIFETSFPKAAAKLDAQSITDLKKCLGAVGKITTCEDTTKIRDCIVKAFKQ
;
A
#
# COMPACT_ATOMS: atom_id res chain seq x y z
N MET A 1 30.84 -11.24 -59.54
CA MET A 1 31.66 -11.52 -58.35
C MET A 1 31.27 -10.53 -57.26
N SER A 2 30.27 -10.88 -56.45
CA SER A 2 29.79 -10.04 -55.36
C SER A 2 30.32 -10.59 -54.04
N LYS A 3 30.99 -9.74 -53.26
CA LYS A 3 31.75 -10.10 -52.07
C LYS A 3 30.82 -10.37 -50.88
N PHE A 4 31.00 -11.55 -50.28
CA PHE A 4 31.02 -11.87 -48.84
C PHE A 4 30.63 -10.72 -47.89
N LEU A 5 29.57 -10.86 -47.08
CA LEU A 5 29.43 -11.66 -45.83
C LEU A 5 29.53 -10.74 -44.60
N SER A 6 28.60 -10.95 -43.67
CA SER A 6 28.70 -10.61 -42.24
C SER A 6 28.72 -9.14 -41.82
N VAL A 7 27.54 -8.62 -41.47
CA VAL A 7 27.40 -7.79 -40.27
C VAL A 7 26.17 -8.28 -39.49
N LEU A 8 26.39 -9.40 -38.78
CA LEU A 8 25.59 -9.83 -37.63
C LEU A 8 25.99 -8.90 -36.48
N VAL A 9 25.30 -7.77 -36.33
CA VAL A 9 25.39 -6.97 -35.10
C VAL A 9 24.20 -7.34 -34.23
N LEU A 10 24.54 -8.07 -33.18
CA LEU A 10 23.70 -8.34 -32.02
C LEU A 10 23.08 -7.03 -31.52
N ALA A 11 21.80 -6.82 -31.79
CA ALA A 11 20.99 -5.97 -30.94
C ALA A 11 20.54 -6.84 -29.76
N ALA A 12 21.18 -6.55 -28.64
CA ALA A 12 21.02 -7.20 -27.36
C ALA A 12 19.56 -7.41 -26.98
N ALA A 13 19.35 -8.52 -26.27
CA ALA A 13 18.21 -8.78 -25.41
C ALA A 13 17.75 -7.52 -24.66
N LEU A 14 16.78 -6.81 -25.22
CA LEU A 14 15.79 -6.11 -24.42
C LEU A 14 14.78 -7.17 -23.98
N CYS A 15 15.26 -8.05 -23.09
CA CYS A 15 14.41 -8.55 -22.03
C CYS A 15 13.96 -7.30 -21.27
N ILE A 16 12.89 -6.65 -21.74
CA ILE A 16 12.12 -5.76 -20.89
C ILE A 16 11.58 -6.70 -19.83
N SER A 17 12.35 -6.76 -18.75
CA SER A 17 12.00 -7.34 -17.49
C SER A 17 10.70 -6.67 -17.03
N GLY A 18 9.56 -7.14 -17.56
CA GLY A 18 8.26 -7.07 -16.91
C GLY A 18 8.22 -8.00 -15.68
N LEU A 19 9.35 -8.10 -14.97
CA LEU A 19 9.47 -8.70 -13.66
C LEU A 19 8.68 -7.76 -12.75
N LYS A 20 7.40 -8.11 -12.58
CA LYS A 20 6.45 -7.59 -11.60
C LYS A 20 7.18 -6.74 -10.55
N ALA A 21 7.13 -5.42 -10.72
CA ALA A 21 7.36 -4.56 -9.59
C ALA A 21 6.31 -4.97 -8.56
N ASP A 22 6.74 -5.50 -7.41
CA ASP A 22 5.86 -5.57 -6.26
C ASP A 22 5.49 -4.12 -5.94
N ASP A 23 4.42 -3.57 -6.54
CA ASP A 23 4.13 -2.15 -6.36
C ASP A 23 3.70 -1.94 -4.92
N LYS A 24 4.68 -1.51 -4.13
CA LYS A 24 4.55 -0.88 -2.83
C LYS A 24 3.68 0.36 -3.01
N PRO A 25 2.94 0.78 -1.96
CA PRO A 25 2.18 2.03 -2.01
C PRO A 25 3.06 3.20 -2.47
N GLU A 26 2.44 4.22 -3.07
CA GLU A 26 3.11 5.49 -3.29
C GLU A 26 3.63 6.03 -1.94
N HIS A 27 4.67 6.86 -1.96
CA HIS A 27 5.29 7.43 -0.75
C HIS A 27 5.96 6.44 0.21
N THR A 28 6.09 5.15 -0.15
CA THR A 28 6.72 4.13 0.70
C THR A 28 8.10 4.54 1.23
N ALA A 29 8.98 5.06 0.37
CA ALA A 29 10.34 5.48 0.78
C ALA A 29 10.30 6.64 1.80
N GLU A 30 9.44 7.63 1.58
CA GLU A 30 9.27 8.76 2.49
C GLU A 30 8.73 8.28 3.85
N CYS A 31 7.69 7.43 3.83
CA CYS A 31 7.06 6.97 5.06
C CYS A 31 7.93 6.01 5.85
N ILE A 32 8.81 5.23 5.21
CA ILE A 32 9.86 4.45 5.88
C ILE A 32 10.84 5.38 6.60
N ALA A 33 11.34 6.40 5.91
CA ALA A 33 12.28 7.35 6.50
C ALA A 33 11.67 8.10 7.69
N LYS A 34 10.40 8.51 7.58
CA LYS A 34 9.67 9.21 8.66
C LYS A 34 9.38 8.31 9.86
N SER A 35 9.02 7.04 9.63
CA SER A 35 8.61 6.14 10.71
C SER A 35 9.74 5.37 11.36
N GLY A 36 10.88 5.23 10.69
CA GLY A 36 11.98 4.35 11.10
C GLY A 36 11.67 2.86 10.89
N ALA A 37 10.59 2.52 10.19
CA ALA A 37 10.21 1.13 9.96
C ALA A 37 11.17 0.43 9.00
N ASN A 38 11.49 -0.83 9.28
CA ASN A 38 12.19 -1.65 8.31
C ASN A 38 11.24 -2.08 7.19
N GLU A 39 11.65 -1.86 5.93
CA GLU A 39 10.82 -2.16 4.76
C GLU A 39 10.37 -3.61 4.68
N ALA A 40 11.29 -4.56 4.93
CA ALA A 40 10.97 -5.98 4.87
C ALA A 40 9.90 -6.35 5.92
N ASP A 41 9.93 -5.69 7.08
CA ASP A 41 8.98 -5.93 8.16
C ASP A 41 7.59 -5.32 7.86
N VAL A 42 7.54 -4.16 7.19
CA VAL A 42 6.29 -3.52 6.75
C VAL A 42 5.50 -4.44 5.81
N PHE A 43 6.20 -5.11 4.90
CA PHE A 43 5.58 -5.96 3.86
C PHE A 43 5.56 -7.45 4.19
N ALA A 44 6.09 -7.85 5.36
CA ALA A 44 6.08 -9.24 5.82
C ALA A 44 4.66 -9.84 5.85
N ARG A 45 4.59 -11.15 5.64
CA ARG A 45 3.37 -11.97 5.74
C ARG A 45 3.68 -13.20 6.61
N PRO A 46 3.06 -13.39 7.79
CA PRO A 46 2.07 -12.50 8.42
C PRO A 46 2.65 -11.12 8.72
N ARG A 47 1.78 -10.10 8.75
CA ARG A 47 2.19 -8.72 9.01
C ARG A 47 2.82 -8.64 10.41
N LYS A 48 4.02 -8.07 10.49
CA LYS A 48 4.63 -7.68 11.76
C LYS A 48 3.95 -6.43 12.32
N GLU A 49 3.89 -6.35 13.63
CA GLU A 49 3.29 -5.22 14.34
C GLU A 49 4.37 -4.58 15.20
N SER A 50 4.67 -3.32 14.91
CA SER A 50 5.55 -2.49 15.73
C SER A 50 5.04 -1.04 15.73
N PRO A 51 5.45 -0.21 16.70
CA PRO A 51 5.14 1.23 16.68
C PRO A 51 5.54 1.91 15.36
N GLU A 52 6.71 1.57 14.82
CA GLU A 52 7.24 2.12 13.57
C GLU A 52 6.38 1.71 12.37
N ILE A 53 5.94 0.46 12.30
CA ILE A 53 5.04 -0.01 11.24
C ILE A 53 3.69 0.70 11.31
N ARG A 54 3.15 0.95 12.52
CA ARG A 54 1.92 1.73 12.67
C ARG A 54 2.09 3.17 12.18
N CYS A 55 3.23 3.80 12.52
CA CYS A 55 3.56 5.13 12.02
C CYS A 55 3.74 5.16 10.50
N PHE A 56 4.31 4.10 9.91
CA PHE A 56 4.39 3.96 8.47
C PHE A 56 3.00 4.03 7.83
N TRP A 57 2.04 3.22 8.32
CA TRP A 57 0.69 3.22 7.73
C TRP A 57 -0.08 4.51 7.99
N LYS A 58 0.11 5.15 9.15
CA LYS A 58 -0.42 6.50 9.39
C LYS A 58 0.09 7.47 8.32
N CYS A 59 1.39 7.48 8.05
CA CYS A 59 2.01 8.34 7.04
C CYS A 59 1.44 8.08 5.63
N ILE A 60 1.28 6.81 5.23
CA ILE A 60 0.68 6.47 3.93
C ILE A 60 -0.75 7.02 3.83
N MET A 61 -1.59 6.79 4.85
CA MET A 61 -2.96 7.31 4.86
C MET A 61 -3.04 8.84 4.85
N GLU A 62 -2.09 9.52 5.51
CA GLU A 62 -1.97 10.99 5.44
C GLU A 62 -1.65 11.46 4.01
N LYS A 63 -0.72 10.78 3.34
CA LYS A 63 -0.28 11.14 1.99
C LYS A 63 -1.33 10.87 0.93
N ASP A 64 -2.04 9.76 1.07
CA ASP A 64 -3.08 9.37 0.13
C ASP A 64 -4.42 10.10 0.36
N GLY A 65 -4.48 10.99 1.36
CA GLY A 65 -5.69 11.77 1.69
C GLY A 65 -6.78 11.01 2.42
N MET A 66 -6.53 9.75 2.80
CA MET A 66 -7.47 8.96 3.61
C MET A 66 -7.52 9.45 5.06
N LEU A 67 -6.45 10.07 5.57
CA LEU A 67 -6.37 10.66 6.90
C LEU A 67 -5.98 12.14 6.77
N ASP A 68 -6.83 13.06 7.23
CA ASP A 68 -6.53 14.49 7.17
C ASP A 68 -5.62 14.97 8.32
N ALA A 69 -5.20 16.24 8.26
CA ALA A 69 -4.35 16.86 9.28
C ALA A 69 -5.01 16.98 10.67
N ASN A 70 -6.34 16.86 10.76
CA ASN A 70 -7.10 16.88 12.01
C ASN A 70 -7.32 15.48 12.59
N GLY A 71 -6.78 14.45 11.93
CA GLY A 71 -6.93 13.06 12.31
C GLY A 71 -8.28 12.47 11.90
N VAL A 72 -9.01 13.07 10.95
CA VAL A 72 -10.31 12.57 10.48
C VAL A 72 -10.11 11.68 9.26
N LEU A 73 -10.73 10.51 9.28
CA LEU A 73 -10.69 9.58 8.15
C LEU A 73 -11.70 9.97 7.07
N ASN A 74 -11.30 9.78 5.82
CA ASN A 74 -12.17 9.78 4.65
C ASN A 74 -12.29 8.35 4.10
N PRO A 75 -13.32 7.58 4.51
CA PRO A 75 -13.47 6.18 4.10
C PRO A 75 -13.71 6.00 2.59
N ASP A 76 -14.26 7.00 1.93
CA ASP A 76 -14.62 6.91 0.50
C ASP A 76 -13.39 6.81 -0.40
N ILE A 77 -12.24 7.26 0.09
CA ILE A 77 -10.96 7.23 -0.63
C ILE A 77 -10.28 5.85 -0.55
N PHE A 78 -10.74 4.93 0.30
CA PHE A 78 -10.08 3.63 0.54
C PHE A 78 -9.75 2.85 -0.75
N GLU A 79 -10.70 2.78 -1.68
CA GLU A 79 -10.51 2.02 -2.93
C GLU A 79 -9.48 2.66 -3.85
N THR A 80 -9.36 4.00 -3.82
CA THR A 80 -8.37 4.75 -4.59
C THR A 80 -6.99 4.66 -3.96
N SER A 81 -6.86 4.75 -2.64
CA SER A 81 -5.58 4.63 -1.95
C SER A 81 -5.06 3.19 -1.90
N PHE A 82 -5.96 2.21 -1.80
CA PHE A 82 -5.60 0.80 -1.62
C PHE A 82 -6.28 -0.12 -2.64
N PRO A 83 -6.12 0.11 -3.96
CA PRO A 83 -6.85 -0.61 -5.00
C PRO A 83 -6.60 -2.13 -4.97
N LYS A 84 -5.37 -2.55 -4.63
CA LYS A 84 -5.02 -3.97 -4.50
C LYS A 84 -5.67 -4.65 -3.29
N ALA A 85 -5.94 -3.91 -2.22
CA ALA A 85 -6.67 -4.43 -1.07
C ALA A 85 -8.17 -4.45 -1.38
N ALA A 86 -8.70 -3.39 -1.99
CA ALA A 86 -10.09 -3.29 -2.39
C ALA A 86 -10.50 -4.39 -3.38
N ALA A 87 -9.64 -4.73 -4.35
CA ALA A 87 -9.89 -5.81 -5.31
C ALA A 87 -10.03 -7.21 -4.70
N LYS A 88 -9.73 -7.38 -3.40
CA LYS A 88 -9.88 -8.65 -2.66
C LYS A 88 -11.15 -8.72 -1.81
N LEU A 89 -11.92 -7.64 -1.76
CA LEU A 89 -13.14 -7.52 -0.99
C LEU A 89 -14.32 -7.44 -1.97
N ASP A 90 -15.45 -8.04 -1.60
CA ASP A 90 -16.69 -7.81 -2.33
C ASP A 90 -17.31 -6.45 -1.97
N ALA A 91 -18.34 -6.04 -2.71
CA ALA A 91 -18.98 -4.74 -2.52
C ALA A 91 -19.59 -4.57 -1.12
N GLN A 92 -20.08 -5.64 -0.51
CA GLN A 92 -20.65 -5.59 0.84
C GLN A 92 -19.55 -5.40 1.89
N SER A 93 -18.44 -6.12 1.76
CA SER A 93 -17.25 -6.00 2.61
C SER A 93 -16.63 -4.60 2.52
N ILE A 94 -16.60 -4.00 1.33
CA ILE A 94 -16.18 -2.60 1.15
C ILE A 94 -17.15 -1.64 1.86
N THR A 95 -18.45 -1.85 1.72
CA THR A 95 -19.48 -1.02 2.37
C THR A 95 -19.36 -1.09 3.89
N ASP A 96 -19.20 -2.30 4.44
CA ASP A 96 -19.03 -2.54 5.87
C ASP A 96 -17.71 -1.96 6.39
N LEU A 97 -16.63 -2.10 5.62
CA LEU A 97 -15.34 -1.49 5.94
C LEU A 97 -15.47 0.03 6.02
N LYS A 98 -16.05 0.69 5.02
CA LYS A 98 -16.24 2.15 5.01
C LYS A 98 -17.07 2.61 6.19
N LYS A 99 -18.15 1.90 6.51
CA LYS A 99 -18.98 2.17 7.69
C LYS A 99 -18.20 2.03 8.99
N CYS A 100 -17.38 0.98 9.12
CA CYS A 100 -16.52 0.78 10.29
C CYS A 100 -15.53 1.94 10.44
N LEU A 101 -14.83 2.30 9.35
CA LEU A 101 -13.86 3.39 9.31
C LEU A 101 -14.51 4.76 9.64
N GLY A 102 -15.74 5.00 9.20
CA GLY A 102 -16.48 6.21 9.56
C GLY A 102 -16.82 6.33 11.05
N ALA A 103 -16.78 5.22 11.79
CA ALA A 103 -17.14 5.16 13.21
C ALA A 103 -15.95 5.11 14.18
N VAL A 104 -14.69 4.98 13.71
CA VAL A 104 -13.52 4.81 14.60
C VAL A 104 -13.10 6.09 15.35
N GLY A 105 -13.69 7.25 14.99
CA GLY A 105 -13.32 8.55 15.54
C GLY A 105 -11.98 9.06 15.00
N LYS A 106 -11.32 9.94 15.76
CA LYS A 106 -10.05 10.56 15.33
C LYS A 106 -8.85 9.63 15.49
N ILE A 107 -7.89 9.80 14.58
CA ILE A 107 -6.59 9.12 14.54
C ILE A 107 -5.51 10.19 14.71
N THR A 108 -5.02 10.32 15.93
CA THR A 108 -4.05 11.37 16.32
C THR A 108 -2.65 10.82 16.47
N THR A 109 -2.52 9.59 16.97
CA THR A 109 -1.23 8.90 17.16
C THR A 109 -1.05 7.75 16.18
N CYS A 110 0.16 7.19 16.12
CA CYS A 110 0.38 5.96 15.35
C CYS A 110 -0.39 4.78 15.95
N GLU A 111 -0.51 4.72 17.28
CA GLU A 111 -1.24 3.68 17.99
C GLU A 111 -2.73 3.66 17.61
N ASP A 112 -3.33 4.83 17.34
CA ASP A 112 -4.72 4.95 16.92
C ASP A 112 -5.02 4.16 15.63
N THR A 113 -4.02 3.92 14.77
CA THR A 113 -4.19 3.12 13.53
C THR A 113 -4.61 1.67 13.79
N THR A 114 -4.46 1.18 15.03
CA THR A 114 -5.00 -0.14 15.42
C THR A 114 -6.52 -0.22 15.24
N LYS A 115 -7.24 0.90 15.43
CA LYS A 115 -8.68 1.00 15.19
C LYS A 115 -9.04 0.72 13.72
N ILE A 116 -8.23 1.24 12.79
CA ILE A 116 -8.38 1.03 11.34
C ILE A 116 -8.08 -0.43 11.00
N ARG A 117 -7.00 -0.97 11.57
CA ARG A 117 -6.62 -2.38 11.39
C ARG A 117 -7.76 -3.31 11.80
N ASP A 118 -8.43 -3.04 12.92
CA ASP A 118 -9.53 -3.88 13.38
C ASP A 118 -10.70 -3.90 12.38
N CYS A 119 -11.00 -2.75 11.74
CA CYS A 119 -11.97 -2.69 10.64
C CYS A 119 -11.54 -3.54 9.44
N ILE A 120 -10.28 -3.41 9.01
CA ILE A 120 -9.72 -4.17 7.88
C ILE A 120 -9.76 -5.68 8.18
N VAL A 121 -9.29 -6.10 9.36
CA VAL A 121 -9.29 -7.52 9.75
C VAL A 121 -10.70 -8.10 9.78
N LYS A 122 -11.71 -7.34 10.20
CA LYS A 122 -13.12 -7.76 10.14
C LYS A 122 -13.58 -7.93 8.69
N ALA A 123 -13.27 -6.99 7.80
CA ALA A 123 -13.66 -7.06 6.39
C ALA A 123 -13.02 -8.25 5.65
N PHE A 124 -11.78 -8.62 5.98
CA PHE A 124 -11.09 -9.76 5.36
C PHE A 124 -11.41 -11.13 5.99
N LYS A 125 -12.22 -11.16 7.06
CA LYS A 125 -12.63 -12.40 7.75
C LYS A 125 -14.09 -12.79 7.48
N GLN A 126 -14.83 -11.99 6.70
CA GLN A 126 -16.22 -12.30 6.31
C GLN A 126 -16.27 -13.49 5.35
#